data_AF-A0A953XHA1-F1
#
_entry.id   AF-A0A953XHA1-F1
#
_cell.length_a   1.000
_cell.length_b   1.000
_cell.length_c   1.000
_cell.angle_alpha   90.00
_cell.angle_beta   90.00
_cell.angle_gamma   90.00
#
_symmetry.space_group_name_H-M   'P 1'
#
loop_
_entity.id
_entity.type
_entity.pdbx_description
1 polymer ?
#
loop_
_entity_poly.entity_id
_entity_poly.type
_entity_poly.pdbx_seq_one_letter_code
_entity_poly.pdbx_strand_id
1 'polypeptide(L)'
;MSTATAVGLRCRECGKEYADHPINVCEMDFAPLEVMYDYDNAKKLLTREQITKRPFNMWRYRELLPEQEPVSGFNTGGTPLYHAKNLGKRLGGFEKLYVKFDGVCVPSLSFKDRVVAVSVARAKRFGFETVGCASTGNLANSVAAQAAQAGLKAVILIPKSLEQAKIVNTQVYGANLIKVDGHYDDVNRLCAEIANDANIGIVNVNLRAYYAEGSKTMGFEVAEQLGWRAPDNVVVCMAGGSLINKLNKAFNEFSKLGLLEDEPNCKFWGAQASGCNPITDAIKRKSDLIKPVKEPNTIARSIAIGNPADGYFAARLCLDSGGGGDDVSDEEIVGGMRLLAETEGVFTETAGGVTVAAFKKLAEAGRINKDETTVLCITGQGLKTMDALMEPGVLPEAPVIKPTLSAFKDLNIA
;
A
#
# COMPACT_ATOMS: atom_id res chain seq x y z
N MET A 1 -34.16 0.59 6.67
CA MET A 1 -33.30 -0.61 6.78
C MET A 1 -31.88 -0.13 7.01
N SER A 2 -31.13 -0.77 7.92
CA SER A 2 -29.73 -0.41 8.15
C SER A 2 -28.95 -0.52 6.83
N THR A 3 -28.30 0.56 6.40
CA THR A 3 -27.40 0.51 5.24
C THR A 3 -26.06 -0.10 5.60
N ALA A 4 -25.72 -0.19 6.91
CA ALA A 4 -24.46 -0.72 7.39
C ALA A 4 -24.30 -2.20 7.01
N THR A 5 -23.18 -2.50 6.37
CA THR A 5 -22.80 -3.84 5.93
C THR A 5 -21.72 -4.46 6.80
N ALA A 6 -20.91 -3.65 7.50
CA ALA A 6 -19.96 -4.14 8.50
C ALA A 6 -20.70 -4.51 9.79
N VAL A 7 -20.48 -5.73 10.29
CA VAL A 7 -21.25 -6.30 11.42
C VAL A 7 -20.41 -6.60 12.67
N GLY A 8 -19.08 -6.47 12.59
CA GLY A 8 -18.18 -6.71 13.70
C GLY A 8 -16.79 -7.09 13.23
N LEU A 9 -16.01 -7.69 14.13
CA LEU A 9 -14.65 -8.16 13.87
C LEU A 9 -14.54 -9.68 14.09
N ARG A 10 -13.62 -10.34 13.40
CA ARG A 10 -13.31 -11.76 13.57
C ARG A 10 -11.81 -11.98 13.61
N CYS A 11 -11.35 -12.85 14.51
CA CYS A 11 -9.98 -13.32 14.51
C CYS A 11 -9.67 -14.14 13.26
N ARG A 12 -8.57 -13.83 12.58
CA ARG A 12 -8.15 -14.54 11.36
C ARG A 12 -7.65 -15.96 11.61
N GLU A 13 -7.29 -16.29 12.86
CA GLU A 13 -6.77 -17.61 13.24
C GLU A 13 -7.85 -18.47 13.91
N CYS A 14 -8.29 -18.12 15.13
CA CYS A 14 -9.31 -18.92 15.85
C CYS A 14 -10.77 -18.67 15.43
N GLY A 15 -11.05 -17.65 14.62
CA GLY A 15 -12.42 -17.34 14.18
C GLY A 15 -13.32 -16.70 15.24
N LYS A 16 -12.81 -16.39 16.45
CA LYS A 16 -13.58 -15.70 17.49
C LYS A 16 -14.11 -14.36 17.00
N GLU A 17 -15.38 -14.09 17.27
CA GLU A 17 -16.05 -12.85 16.88
C GLU A 17 -16.01 -11.82 18.02
N TYR A 18 -15.93 -10.56 17.62
CA TYR A 18 -15.89 -9.40 18.49
C TYR A 18 -16.85 -8.32 18.00
N ALA A 19 -17.34 -7.52 18.93
CA ALA A 19 -18.16 -6.35 18.62
C ALA A 19 -17.36 -5.29 17.83
N ASP A 20 -18.10 -4.38 17.21
CA ASP A 20 -17.55 -3.21 16.51
C ASP A 20 -16.92 -2.23 17.51
N HIS A 21 -15.62 -2.42 17.80
CA HIS A 21 -14.86 -1.69 18.82
C HIS A 21 -13.43 -1.41 18.32
N PRO A 22 -12.72 -0.36 18.81
CA PRO A 22 -11.32 -0.10 18.45
C PRO A 22 -10.35 -1.09 19.09
N ILE A 23 -10.37 -2.33 18.58
CA ILE A 23 -9.45 -3.41 18.91
C ILE A 23 -8.88 -4.00 17.61
N ASN A 24 -7.66 -4.53 17.69
CA ASN A 24 -6.93 -5.01 16.51
C ASN A 24 -6.35 -6.41 16.65
N VAL A 25 -6.27 -6.95 17.86
CA VAL A 25 -5.71 -8.27 18.15
C VAL A 25 -6.71 -9.11 18.93
N CYS A 26 -6.71 -10.40 18.64
CA CYS A 26 -7.49 -11.36 19.41
C CYS A 26 -6.85 -11.57 20.79
N GLU A 27 -7.65 -11.55 21.85
CA GLU A 27 -7.19 -11.77 23.22
C GLU A 27 -6.78 -13.23 23.52
N MET A 28 -7.15 -14.17 22.64
CA MET A 28 -6.92 -15.61 22.85
C MET A 28 -5.61 -16.08 22.22
N ASP A 29 -5.30 -15.61 21.01
CA ASP A 29 -4.19 -16.09 20.19
C ASP A 29 -3.28 -14.97 19.64
N PHE A 30 -3.58 -13.71 19.98
CA PHE A 30 -2.89 -12.50 19.51
C PHE A 30 -2.86 -12.31 17.98
N ALA A 31 -3.65 -13.08 17.23
CA ALA A 31 -3.72 -12.94 15.79
C ALA A 31 -4.51 -11.68 15.39
N PRO A 32 -4.25 -11.11 14.19
CA PRO A 32 -4.94 -9.92 13.72
C PRO A 32 -6.45 -10.14 13.57
N LEU A 33 -7.23 -9.12 13.92
CA LEU A 33 -8.67 -9.08 13.66
C LEU A 33 -8.97 -8.54 12.25
N GLU A 34 -10.07 -9.01 11.67
CA GLU A 34 -10.58 -8.59 10.37
C GLU A 34 -12.06 -8.22 10.44
N VAL A 35 -12.48 -7.22 9.65
CA VAL A 35 -13.88 -6.78 9.60
C VAL A 35 -14.76 -7.83 8.92
N MET A 36 -15.86 -8.19 9.60
CA MET A 36 -16.93 -9.01 9.05
C MET A 36 -17.98 -8.17 8.33
N TYR A 37 -18.50 -8.71 7.23
CA TYR A 37 -19.55 -8.07 6.44
C TYR A 37 -20.76 -8.99 6.25
N ASP A 38 -21.95 -8.40 6.29
CA ASP A 38 -23.17 -8.97 5.76
C ASP A 38 -23.15 -8.85 4.23
N TYR A 39 -22.62 -9.88 3.58
CA TYR A 39 -22.51 -9.92 2.12
C TYR A 39 -23.87 -10.09 1.43
N ASP A 40 -24.87 -10.67 2.08
CA ASP A 40 -26.21 -10.81 1.51
C ASP A 40 -26.91 -9.46 1.43
N ASN A 41 -26.70 -8.60 2.44
CA ASN A 41 -27.13 -7.21 2.39
C ASN A 41 -26.28 -6.41 1.39
N ALA A 42 -24.95 -6.54 1.42
CA ALA A 42 -24.06 -5.82 0.49
C ALA A 42 -24.40 -6.10 -0.98
N LYS A 43 -24.71 -7.36 -1.34
CA LYS A 43 -25.12 -7.76 -2.69
C LYS A 43 -26.40 -7.07 -3.18
N LYS A 44 -27.31 -6.73 -2.27
CA LYS A 44 -28.55 -5.99 -2.60
C LYS A 44 -28.30 -4.49 -2.78
N LEU A 45 -27.27 -3.96 -2.10
CA LEU A 45 -27.00 -2.53 -2.02
C LEU A 45 -25.93 -2.04 -2.99
N LEU A 46 -25.09 -2.93 -3.52
CA LEU A 46 -23.95 -2.59 -4.36
C LEU A 46 -24.02 -3.31 -5.71
N THR A 47 -24.38 -2.56 -6.75
CA THR A 47 -24.35 -2.98 -8.15
C THR A 47 -23.32 -2.18 -8.95
N ARG A 48 -22.92 -2.70 -10.12
CA ARG A 48 -22.04 -1.97 -11.06
C ARG A 48 -22.60 -0.60 -11.43
N GLU A 49 -23.91 -0.52 -11.70
CA GLU A 49 -24.60 0.72 -12.03
C GLU A 49 -24.48 1.75 -10.88
N GLN A 50 -24.71 1.31 -9.64
CA GLN A 50 -24.58 2.18 -8.46
C GLN A 50 -23.15 2.65 -8.26
N ILE A 51 -22.15 1.79 -8.46
CA ILE A 51 -20.73 2.17 -8.44
C ILE A 51 -20.48 3.26 -9.48
N THR A 52 -20.87 3.02 -10.74
CA THR A 52 -20.59 3.94 -11.86
C THR A 52 -21.25 5.31 -11.72
N LYS A 53 -22.38 5.42 -11.00
CA LYS A 53 -23.07 6.68 -10.74
C LYS A 53 -22.37 7.58 -9.71
N ARG A 54 -21.45 7.02 -8.91
CA ARG A 54 -20.71 7.76 -7.87
C ARG A 54 -19.43 8.37 -8.46
N PRO A 55 -18.89 9.45 -7.89
CA PRO A 55 -17.56 9.95 -8.25
C PRO A 55 -16.51 8.84 -8.18
N PHE A 56 -15.51 8.92 -9.07
CA PHE A 56 -14.48 7.88 -9.12
C PHE A 56 -13.42 8.11 -8.03
N ASN A 57 -13.74 7.68 -6.83
CA ASN A 57 -12.87 7.65 -5.66
C ASN A 57 -13.10 6.35 -4.88
N MET A 58 -12.31 6.11 -3.84
CA MET A 58 -12.37 4.89 -3.04
C MET A 58 -13.72 4.67 -2.34
N TRP A 59 -14.47 5.75 -2.04
CA TRP A 59 -15.72 5.71 -1.29
C TRP A 59 -16.91 5.25 -2.12
N ARG A 60 -16.75 5.09 -3.44
CA ARG A 60 -17.79 4.49 -4.27
C ARG A 60 -18.05 3.02 -3.97
N TYR A 61 -17.15 2.35 -3.23
CA TYR A 61 -17.28 0.96 -2.77
C TYR A 61 -17.66 0.85 -1.28
N ARG A 62 -18.23 1.90 -0.68
CA ARG A 62 -18.49 2.02 0.77
C ARG A 62 -19.27 0.87 1.41
N GLU A 63 -20.11 0.17 0.66
CA GLU A 63 -20.84 -1.02 1.14
C GLU A 63 -19.91 -2.21 1.41
N LEU A 64 -18.66 -2.18 0.95
CA LEU A 64 -17.59 -3.11 1.30
C LEU A 64 -16.50 -2.43 2.13
N LEU A 65 -16.79 -1.32 2.81
CA LEU A 65 -15.90 -0.65 3.75
C LEU A 65 -16.54 -0.60 5.14
N PRO A 66 -15.75 -0.53 6.22
CA PRO A 66 -16.30 -0.54 7.57
C PRO A 66 -17.00 0.77 7.97
N GLU A 67 -16.91 1.80 7.12
CA GLU A 67 -17.65 3.05 7.25
C GLU A 67 -18.23 3.46 5.90
N GLN A 68 -19.45 3.99 5.93
CA GLN A 68 -20.19 4.45 4.76
C GLN A 68 -20.29 5.96 4.66
N GLU A 69 -20.06 6.67 5.76
CA GLU A 69 -20.04 8.13 5.82
C GLU A 69 -18.61 8.65 5.87
N PRO A 70 -18.04 9.07 4.73
CA PRO A 70 -16.68 9.60 4.69
C PRO A 70 -16.60 10.96 5.41
N VAL A 71 -15.54 11.13 6.19
CA VAL A 71 -15.23 12.40 6.89
C VAL A 71 -13.91 13.01 6.39
N SER A 72 -13.17 12.23 5.60
CA SER A 72 -11.94 12.59 4.89
C SER A 72 -11.79 11.72 3.64
N GLY A 73 -10.74 11.95 2.87
CA GLY A 73 -10.41 11.14 1.69
C GLY A 73 -11.40 11.29 0.55
N PHE A 74 -12.10 12.43 0.43
CA PHE A 74 -13.13 12.65 -0.60
C PHE A 74 -12.61 12.51 -2.05
N ASN A 75 -11.30 12.71 -2.25
CA ASN A 75 -10.61 12.55 -3.53
C ASN A 75 -9.60 11.39 -3.53
N THR A 76 -9.59 10.57 -2.48
CA THR A 76 -8.66 9.45 -2.35
C THR A 76 -9.09 8.28 -3.23
N GLY A 77 -8.14 7.58 -3.83
CA GLY A 77 -8.41 6.55 -4.83
C GLY A 77 -8.70 7.14 -6.20
N GLY A 78 -9.39 6.39 -7.06
CA GLY A 78 -9.61 6.75 -8.47
C GLY A 78 -8.31 6.89 -9.26
N THR A 79 -7.24 6.21 -8.83
CA THR A 79 -5.90 6.42 -9.39
C THR A 79 -5.74 5.76 -10.76
N PRO A 80 -4.84 6.25 -11.62
CA PRO A 80 -4.65 5.68 -12.95
C PRO A 80 -4.23 4.20 -12.93
N LEU A 81 -4.76 3.44 -13.89
CA LEU A 81 -4.24 2.14 -14.30
C LEU A 81 -3.61 2.32 -15.68
N TYR A 82 -2.30 2.56 -15.72
CA TYR A 82 -1.58 2.78 -16.98
C TYR A 82 -1.35 1.47 -17.71
N HIS A 83 -1.58 1.45 -19.02
CA HIS A 83 -1.14 0.35 -19.87
C HIS A 83 0.35 0.54 -20.20
N ALA A 84 1.22 -0.24 -19.57
CA ALA A 84 2.67 -0.06 -19.58
C ALA A 84 3.33 -0.73 -20.79
N LYS A 85 3.05 -0.17 -21.98
CA LYS A 85 3.45 -0.74 -23.28
C LYS A 85 4.96 -0.78 -23.48
N ASN A 86 5.67 0.28 -23.10
CA ASN A 86 7.11 0.40 -23.33
C ASN A 86 7.90 -0.46 -22.35
N LEU A 87 7.46 -0.52 -21.09
CA LEU A 87 7.99 -1.40 -20.07
C LEU A 87 7.78 -2.86 -20.48
N GLY A 88 6.56 -3.22 -20.90
CA GLY A 88 6.24 -4.56 -21.37
C GLY A 88 7.08 -4.97 -22.57
N LYS A 89 7.29 -4.08 -23.54
CA LYS A 89 8.20 -4.29 -24.68
C LYS A 89 9.65 -4.47 -24.22
N ARG A 90 10.14 -3.62 -23.31
CA ARG A 90 11.51 -3.66 -22.78
C ARG A 90 11.79 -4.97 -22.04
N LEU A 91 10.78 -5.57 -21.40
CA LEU A 91 10.90 -6.76 -20.58
C LEU A 91 10.52 -8.07 -21.29
N GLY A 92 10.49 -8.08 -22.63
CA GLY A 92 10.31 -9.32 -23.40
C GLY A 92 8.93 -9.51 -24.05
N GLY A 93 8.13 -8.44 -24.15
CA GLY A 93 6.88 -8.43 -24.94
C GLY A 93 5.62 -8.72 -24.13
N PHE A 94 5.51 -8.17 -22.91
CA PHE A 94 4.28 -8.23 -22.12
C PHE A 94 3.24 -7.24 -22.64
N GLU A 95 2.29 -7.71 -23.46
CA GLU A 95 1.29 -6.84 -24.08
C GLU A 95 0.18 -6.41 -23.11
N LYS A 96 -0.07 -7.17 -22.04
CA LYS A 96 -1.12 -6.90 -21.04
C LYS A 96 -0.52 -6.53 -19.68
N LEU A 97 0.52 -5.70 -19.69
CA LEU A 97 1.15 -5.16 -18.49
C LEU A 97 0.53 -3.83 -18.09
N TYR A 98 0.10 -3.71 -16.83
CA TYR A 98 -0.51 -2.50 -16.30
C TYR A 98 0.19 -2.03 -15.03
N VAL A 99 0.18 -0.72 -14.79
CA VAL A 99 0.71 -0.08 -13.60
C VAL A 99 -0.42 0.63 -12.87
N LYS A 100 -0.77 0.14 -11.69
CA LYS A 100 -1.71 0.82 -10.79
C LYS A 100 -0.93 1.83 -9.94
N PHE A 101 -1.05 3.12 -10.26
CA PHE A 101 -0.16 4.15 -9.70
C PHE A 101 -0.82 4.97 -8.58
N ASP A 102 -0.57 4.57 -7.34
CA ASP A 102 -1.01 5.28 -6.15
C ASP A 102 -0.05 6.40 -5.69
N GLY A 103 1.03 6.64 -6.44
CA GLY A 103 1.87 7.85 -6.26
C GLY A 103 1.16 9.17 -6.61
N VAL A 104 -0.04 9.10 -7.16
CA VAL A 104 -0.93 10.27 -7.36
C VAL A 104 -2.19 10.19 -6.49
N CYS A 105 -2.24 9.25 -5.54
CA CYS A 105 -3.35 9.17 -4.60
C CYS A 105 -3.27 10.37 -3.64
N VAL A 106 -4.31 11.20 -3.61
CA VAL A 106 -4.36 12.40 -2.76
C VAL A 106 -5.04 12.09 -1.41
N PRO A 107 -4.74 12.84 -0.33
CA PRO A 107 -3.98 14.10 -0.28
C PRO A 107 -2.45 13.99 -0.18
N SER A 108 -1.89 12.83 0.17
CA SER A 108 -0.48 12.71 0.53
C SER A 108 0.41 12.11 -0.54
N LEU A 109 -0.11 11.77 -1.72
CA LEU A 109 0.65 11.16 -2.83
C LEU A 109 1.15 9.75 -2.49
N SER A 110 0.33 8.97 -1.79
CA SER A 110 0.60 7.54 -1.57
C SER A 110 -0.67 6.73 -1.31
N PHE A 111 -0.54 5.42 -1.51
CA PHE A 111 -1.50 4.40 -1.13
C PHE A 111 -2.02 4.52 0.33
N LYS A 112 -1.22 5.10 1.24
CA LYS A 112 -1.63 5.27 2.65
C LYS A 112 -2.89 6.10 2.80
N ASP A 113 -3.22 6.94 1.83
CA ASP A 113 -4.46 7.72 1.87
C ASP A 113 -5.71 6.82 1.90
N ARG A 114 -5.70 5.68 1.22
CA ARG A 114 -6.85 4.77 1.21
C ARG A 114 -7.17 4.22 2.60
N VAL A 115 -6.13 3.71 3.25
CA VAL A 115 -6.23 3.03 4.55
C VAL A 115 -6.48 4.02 5.69
N VAL A 116 -5.90 5.22 5.61
CA VAL A 116 -6.13 6.28 6.60
C VAL A 116 -7.54 6.87 6.47
N ALA A 117 -8.09 7.03 5.27
CA ALA A 117 -9.44 7.56 5.08
C ALA A 117 -10.49 6.71 5.81
N VAL A 118 -10.38 5.38 5.70
CA VAL A 118 -11.22 4.45 6.45
C VAL A 118 -11.01 4.59 7.96
N SER A 119 -9.75 4.67 8.40
CA SER A 119 -9.40 4.74 9.82
C SER A 119 -9.93 6.02 10.47
N VAL A 120 -9.81 7.15 9.79
CA VAL A 120 -10.26 8.47 10.27
C VAL A 120 -11.79 8.52 10.35
N ALA A 121 -12.50 7.95 9.37
CA ALA A 121 -13.96 7.83 9.42
C ALA A 121 -14.41 6.96 10.60
N ARG A 122 -13.75 5.82 10.81
CA ARG A 122 -13.99 4.96 11.98
C ARG A 122 -13.64 5.61 13.31
N ALA A 123 -12.55 6.36 13.35
CA ALA A 123 -12.14 7.08 14.56
C ALA A 123 -13.25 8.05 15.00
N LYS A 124 -13.79 8.83 14.06
CA LYS A 124 -14.87 9.77 14.33
C LYS A 124 -16.15 9.07 14.80
N ARG A 125 -16.49 7.93 14.19
CA ARG A 125 -17.63 7.11 14.62
C ARG A 125 -17.49 6.57 16.05
N PHE A 126 -16.28 6.21 16.45
CA PHE A 126 -15.98 5.78 17.83
C PHE A 126 -15.90 6.95 18.83
N GLY A 127 -16.07 8.20 18.38
CA GLY A 127 -16.02 9.38 19.23
C GLY A 127 -14.60 9.87 19.55
N PHE A 128 -13.58 9.42 18.81
CA PHE A 128 -12.24 9.96 18.97
C PHE A 128 -12.14 11.37 18.36
N GLU A 129 -11.59 12.31 19.12
CA GLU A 129 -11.27 13.66 18.66
C GLU A 129 -9.81 13.79 18.15
N THR A 130 -9.00 12.77 18.42
CA THR A 130 -7.58 12.72 18.09
C THR A 130 -7.24 11.39 17.41
N VAL A 131 -6.51 11.46 16.32
CA VAL A 131 -5.90 10.30 15.65
C VAL A 131 -4.40 10.39 15.67
N GLY A 132 -3.71 9.24 15.56
CA GLY A 132 -2.27 9.24 15.55
C GLY A 132 -1.62 8.02 14.93
N CYS A 133 -0.29 8.08 14.82
CA CYS A 133 0.53 6.94 14.40
C CYS A 133 1.98 7.09 14.87
N ALA A 134 2.68 5.96 14.97
CA ALA A 134 4.13 5.89 14.98
C ALA A 134 4.64 5.66 13.55
N SER A 135 5.11 6.71 12.88
CA SER A 135 5.64 6.60 11.52
C SER A 135 6.46 7.83 11.13
N THR A 136 7.44 7.63 10.25
CA THR A 136 8.33 8.68 9.73
C THR A 136 8.15 8.96 8.23
N GLY A 137 7.15 8.35 7.59
CA GLY A 137 6.97 8.39 6.14
C GLY A 137 5.51 8.53 5.69
N ASN A 138 5.13 7.78 4.65
CA ASN A 138 3.83 7.89 3.99
C ASN A 138 2.62 7.85 4.94
N LEU A 139 2.67 7.02 5.98
CA LEU A 139 1.57 6.92 6.95
C LEU A 139 1.43 8.22 7.77
N ALA A 140 2.54 8.81 8.23
CA ALA A 140 2.53 10.06 8.98
C ALA A 140 1.93 11.21 8.18
N ASN A 141 2.36 11.38 6.92
CA ASN A 141 1.83 12.44 6.05
C ASN A 141 0.31 12.24 5.81
N SER A 142 -0.12 11.01 5.59
CA SER A 142 -1.52 10.69 5.34
C SER A 142 -2.41 10.94 6.56
N VAL A 143 -1.99 10.49 7.76
CA VAL A 143 -2.70 10.75 9.02
C VAL A 143 -2.81 12.24 9.29
N ALA A 144 -1.71 12.99 9.15
CA ALA A 144 -1.70 14.43 9.35
C ALA A 144 -2.65 15.16 8.37
N ALA A 145 -2.56 14.85 7.07
CA ALA A 145 -3.38 15.48 6.04
C ALA A 145 -4.88 15.19 6.21
N GLN A 146 -5.24 13.95 6.52
CA GLN A 146 -6.64 13.55 6.63
C GLN A 146 -7.28 13.90 7.98
N ALA A 147 -6.51 13.93 9.06
CA ALA A 147 -6.97 14.50 10.32
C ALA A 147 -7.32 15.99 10.15
N ALA A 148 -6.48 16.75 9.45
CA ALA A 148 -6.74 18.15 9.13
C ALA A 148 -8.03 18.30 8.31
N GLN A 149 -8.24 17.45 7.28
CA GLN A 149 -9.47 17.46 6.49
C GLN A 149 -10.72 17.09 7.31
N ALA A 150 -10.61 16.16 8.26
CA ALA A 150 -11.72 15.68 9.09
C ALA A 150 -12.05 16.58 10.30
N GLY A 151 -11.21 17.59 10.58
CA GLY A 151 -11.29 18.42 11.77
C GLY A 151 -10.86 17.72 13.06
N LEU A 152 -9.99 16.71 12.96
CA LEU A 152 -9.44 15.97 14.10
C LEU A 152 -8.03 16.47 14.45
N LYS A 153 -7.64 16.31 15.71
CA LYS A 153 -6.24 16.50 16.11
C LYS A 153 -5.40 15.33 15.60
N ALA A 154 -4.18 15.60 15.12
CA ALA A 154 -3.21 14.57 14.77
C ALA A 154 -2.07 14.53 15.78
N VAL A 155 -1.69 13.33 16.24
CA VAL A 155 -0.48 13.08 17.05
C VAL A 155 0.43 12.12 16.30
N ILE A 156 1.64 12.58 15.95
CA ILE A 156 2.60 11.80 15.17
C ILE A 156 3.85 11.58 16.00
N LEU A 157 4.15 10.33 16.34
CA LEU A 157 5.36 9.99 17.09
C LEU A 157 6.46 9.57 16.12
N ILE A 158 7.64 10.18 16.27
CA ILE A 158 8.82 9.87 15.47
C ILE A 158 10.07 9.72 16.37
N PRO A 159 11.08 8.92 15.98
CA PRO A 159 12.38 8.97 16.63
C PRO A 159 13.05 10.33 16.42
N LYS A 160 13.82 10.78 17.41
CA LYS A 160 14.52 12.07 17.43
C LYS A 160 15.49 12.27 16.25
N SER A 161 16.06 11.18 15.71
CA SER A 161 17.10 11.17 14.67
C SER A 161 16.59 11.44 13.24
N LEU A 162 15.29 11.71 13.04
CA LEU A 162 14.72 11.88 11.70
C LEU A 162 15.17 13.18 11.00
N GLU A 163 15.45 13.08 9.70
CA GLU A 163 15.79 14.19 8.81
C GLU A 163 14.68 15.27 8.73
N GLN A 164 15.08 16.55 8.67
CA GLN A 164 14.16 17.68 8.68
C GLN A 164 13.17 17.70 7.51
N ALA A 165 13.61 17.32 6.30
CA ALA A 165 12.72 17.30 5.12
C ALA A 165 11.50 16.38 5.32
N LYS A 166 11.68 15.25 6.01
CA LYS A 166 10.61 14.28 6.31
C LYS A 166 9.64 14.83 7.39
N ILE A 167 10.15 15.66 8.30
CA ILE A 167 9.36 16.33 9.35
C ILE A 167 8.43 17.40 8.74
N VAL A 168 8.95 18.24 7.84
CA VAL A 168 8.20 19.36 7.23
C VAL A 168 6.95 18.87 6.50
N ASN A 169 7.06 17.79 5.72
CA ASN A 169 5.94 17.19 4.99
C ASN A 169 4.79 16.70 5.89
N THR A 170 5.04 16.53 7.20
CA THR A 170 3.99 16.17 8.18
C THR A 170 3.50 17.39 8.94
N GLN A 171 4.40 18.26 9.39
CA GLN A 171 4.05 19.42 10.21
C GLN A 171 3.22 20.47 9.48
N VAL A 172 3.36 20.58 8.15
CA VAL A 172 2.60 21.55 7.34
C VAL A 172 1.08 21.40 7.48
N TYR A 173 0.59 20.21 7.84
CA TYR A 173 -0.84 19.95 8.09
C TYR A 173 -1.30 20.30 9.52
N GLY A 174 -0.44 20.90 10.35
CA GLY A 174 -0.78 21.27 11.73
C GLY A 174 -0.78 20.10 12.72
N ALA A 175 -0.10 18.99 12.40
CA ALA A 175 -0.02 17.84 13.28
C ALA A 175 0.88 18.09 14.51
N ASN A 176 0.49 17.55 15.66
CA ASN A 176 1.31 17.50 16.87
C ASN A 176 2.39 16.43 16.69
N LEU A 177 3.52 16.84 16.13
CA LEU A 177 4.66 15.95 15.90
C LEU A 177 5.56 15.90 17.13
N ILE A 178 5.72 14.71 17.70
CA ILE A 178 6.45 14.45 18.95
C ILE A 178 7.69 13.63 18.63
N LYS A 179 8.87 14.19 18.94
CA LYS A 179 10.15 13.48 18.86
C LYS A 179 10.37 12.67 20.13
N VAL A 180 10.43 11.36 20.00
CA VAL A 180 10.73 10.42 21.08
C VAL A 180 12.24 10.16 21.09
N ASP A 181 12.87 10.28 22.25
CA ASP A 181 14.28 9.94 22.44
C ASP A 181 14.43 8.42 22.61
N GLY A 182 14.43 7.72 21.48
CA GLY A 182 14.46 6.26 21.42
C GLY A 182 14.50 5.76 19.98
N HIS A 183 14.61 4.44 19.83
CA HIS A 183 14.63 3.79 18.52
C HIS A 183 13.20 3.49 18.04
N TYR A 184 13.07 2.97 16.82
CA TYR A 184 11.76 2.70 16.21
C TYR A 184 10.85 1.82 17.09
N ASP A 185 11.43 0.83 17.76
CA ASP A 185 10.69 -0.07 18.67
C ASP A 185 10.18 0.65 19.93
N ASP A 186 10.96 1.58 20.49
CA ASP A 186 10.52 2.40 21.61
C ASP A 186 9.32 3.27 21.23
N VAL A 187 9.36 3.86 20.02
CA VAL A 187 8.26 4.68 19.49
C VAL A 187 6.99 3.84 19.28
N ASN A 188 7.12 2.64 18.72
CA ASN A 188 5.98 1.74 18.53
C ASN A 188 5.38 1.27 19.85
N ARG A 189 6.23 0.90 20.82
CA ARG A 189 5.78 0.50 22.16
C ARG A 189 5.01 1.62 22.84
N LEU A 190 5.57 2.84 22.87
CA LEU A 190 4.90 4.01 23.43
C LEU A 190 3.57 4.29 22.73
N CYS A 191 3.52 4.13 21.39
CA CYS A 191 2.30 4.32 20.63
C CYS A 191 1.21 3.30 20.98
N ALA A 192 1.58 2.05 21.29
CA ALA A 192 0.66 1.03 21.79
C ALA A 192 0.18 1.32 23.21
N GLU A 193 1.05 1.80 24.10
CA GLU A 193 0.68 2.25 25.45
C GLU A 193 -0.31 3.42 25.39
N ILE A 194 -0.05 4.43 24.54
CA ILE A 194 -0.96 5.57 24.31
C ILE A 194 -2.32 5.10 23.77
N ALA A 195 -2.34 4.11 22.86
CA ALA A 195 -3.59 3.59 22.31
C ALA A 195 -4.47 2.91 23.37
N ASN A 196 -3.87 2.40 24.45
CA ASN A 196 -4.58 1.72 25.54
C ASN A 196 -5.00 2.67 26.67
N ASP A 197 -4.18 3.69 26.97
CA ASP A 197 -4.40 4.60 28.10
C ASP A 197 -5.14 5.90 27.73
N ALA A 198 -4.86 6.45 26.54
CA ALA A 198 -5.44 7.70 26.07
C ALA A 198 -6.59 7.47 25.09
N ASN A 199 -7.57 8.39 25.07
CA ASN A 199 -8.67 8.38 24.11
C ASN A 199 -8.20 8.86 22.71
N ILE A 200 -7.29 8.11 22.09
CA ILE A 200 -6.70 8.42 20.78
C ILE A 200 -6.87 7.22 19.83
N GLY A 201 -7.37 7.49 18.63
CA GLY A 201 -7.43 6.53 17.54
C GLY A 201 -6.07 6.37 16.85
N ILE A 202 -5.27 5.40 17.27
CA ILE A 202 -3.99 5.09 16.63
C ILE A 202 -4.24 4.18 15.40
N VAL A 203 -4.06 4.75 14.21
CA VAL A 203 -4.52 4.12 12.95
C VAL A 203 -3.86 2.76 12.69
N ASN A 204 -2.60 2.58 13.10
CA ASN A 204 -1.83 1.35 12.92
C ASN A 204 -1.83 0.43 14.15
N VAL A 205 -2.55 0.78 15.22
CA VAL A 205 -2.72 -0.02 16.44
C VAL A 205 -4.20 -0.34 16.64
N ASN A 206 -4.92 0.36 17.52
CA ASN A 206 -6.30 0.02 17.90
C ASN A 206 -7.33 0.15 16.75
N LEU A 207 -7.01 0.89 15.69
CA LEU A 207 -7.85 0.97 14.48
C LEU A 207 -7.36 0.11 13.31
N ARG A 208 -6.30 -0.69 13.50
CA ARG A 208 -5.63 -1.42 12.42
C ARG A 208 -6.55 -2.37 11.64
N ALA A 209 -7.52 -3.01 12.31
CA ALA A 209 -8.46 -3.91 11.67
C ALA A 209 -9.28 -3.20 10.58
N TYR A 210 -9.72 -1.96 10.85
CA TYR A 210 -10.45 -1.12 9.91
C TYR A 210 -9.55 -0.46 8.87
N TYR A 211 -8.38 0.02 9.31
CA TYR A 211 -7.33 0.59 8.46
C TYR A 211 -7.03 -0.33 7.27
N ALA A 212 -6.85 -1.62 7.53
CA ALA A 212 -6.48 -2.58 6.50
C ALA A 212 -7.53 -2.69 5.38
N GLU A 213 -8.82 -2.47 5.68
CA GLU A 213 -9.91 -2.58 4.71
C GLU A 213 -9.84 -1.52 3.60
N GLY A 214 -9.26 -0.35 3.85
CA GLY A 214 -9.05 0.66 2.81
C GLY A 214 -8.17 0.14 1.65
N SER A 215 -7.29 -0.82 1.92
CA SER A 215 -6.42 -1.45 0.92
C SER A 215 -7.21 -2.14 -0.19
N LYS A 216 -8.40 -2.68 0.13
CA LYS A 216 -9.26 -3.39 -0.83
C LYS A 216 -9.67 -2.50 -2.00
N THR A 217 -9.80 -1.20 -1.76
CA THR A 217 -10.21 -0.23 -2.77
C THR A 217 -9.25 -0.14 -3.95
N MET A 218 -7.96 -0.45 -3.75
CA MET A 218 -7.03 -0.60 -4.87
C MET A 218 -7.42 -1.78 -5.76
N GLY A 219 -7.77 -2.93 -5.17
CA GLY A 219 -8.21 -4.12 -5.90
C GLY A 219 -9.56 -3.91 -6.60
N PHE A 220 -10.51 -3.26 -5.94
CA PHE A 220 -11.78 -2.87 -6.54
C PHE A 220 -11.60 -1.99 -7.78
N GLU A 221 -10.73 -0.98 -7.68
CA GLU A 221 -10.41 -0.11 -8.81
C GLU A 221 -9.70 -0.86 -9.93
N VAL A 222 -8.73 -1.74 -9.61
CA VAL A 222 -8.08 -2.58 -10.62
C VAL A 222 -9.12 -3.41 -11.38
N ALA A 223 -10.02 -4.08 -10.66
CA ALA A 223 -11.05 -4.90 -11.29
C ALA A 223 -12.03 -4.07 -12.13
N GLU A 224 -12.50 -2.93 -11.61
CA GLU A 224 -13.38 -2.02 -12.35
C GLU A 224 -12.69 -1.48 -13.62
N GLN A 225 -11.44 -1.02 -13.52
CA GLN A 225 -10.68 -0.44 -14.63
C GLN A 225 -10.28 -1.46 -15.69
N LEU A 226 -10.18 -2.75 -15.33
CA LEU A 226 -10.01 -3.87 -16.26
C LEU A 226 -11.35 -4.37 -16.84
N GLY A 227 -12.44 -3.62 -16.67
CA GLY A 227 -13.75 -3.97 -17.20
C GLY A 227 -14.45 -5.05 -16.39
N TRP A 228 -14.43 -4.91 -15.06
CA TRP A 228 -15.02 -5.85 -14.09
C TRP A 228 -14.38 -7.24 -14.12
N ARG A 229 -13.06 -7.30 -14.31
CA ARG A 229 -12.27 -8.54 -14.37
C ARG A 229 -11.10 -8.47 -13.40
N ALA A 230 -10.86 -9.55 -12.67
CA ALA A 230 -9.61 -9.69 -11.93
C ALA A 230 -8.45 -9.91 -12.92
N PRO A 231 -7.23 -9.40 -12.65
CA PRO A 231 -6.05 -9.72 -13.45
C PRO A 231 -5.61 -11.17 -13.20
N ASP A 232 -4.80 -11.71 -14.11
CA ASP A 232 -4.15 -13.02 -13.95
C ASP A 232 -3.01 -12.96 -12.92
N ASN A 233 -2.29 -11.82 -12.87
CA ASN A 233 -1.17 -11.61 -11.95
C ASN A 233 -1.23 -10.24 -11.29
N VAL A 234 -0.90 -10.19 -10.00
CA VAL A 234 -0.61 -8.96 -9.26
C VAL A 234 0.79 -9.03 -8.68
N VAL A 235 1.60 -8.00 -8.92
CA VAL A 235 2.93 -7.83 -8.31
C VAL A 235 2.90 -6.62 -7.39
N VAL A 236 3.32 -6.79 -6.14
CA VAL A 236 3.22 -5.74 -5.11
C VAL A 236 4.35 -5.80 -4.10
N CYS A 237 4.92 -4.65 -3.75
CA CYS A 237 5.86 -4.54 -2.65
C CYS A 237 5.19 -4.87 -1.30
N MET A 238 5.91 -5.54 -0.41
CA MET A 238 5.40 -5.96 0.89
C MET A 238 6.24 -5.37 2.02
N ALA A 239 5.56 -4.56 2.84
CA ALA A 239 6.01 -4.24 4.19
C ALA A 239 5.48 -5.32 5.15
N GLY A 240 4.38 -5.03 5.83
CA GLY A 240 3.74 -5.97 6.75
C GLY A 240 2.91 -7.08 6.10
N GLY A 241 2.75 -7.10 4.78
CA GLY A 241 1.93 -8.10 4.04
C GLY A 241 0.44 -7.77 3.91
N SER A 242 -0.04 -6.65 4.46
CA SER A 242 -1.48 -6.34 4.48
C SER A 242 -2.09 -6.08 3.09
N LEU A 243 -1.42 -5.29 2.24
CA LEU A 243 -1.96 -4.90 0.92
C LEU A 243 -2.27 -6.11 0.03
N ILE A 244 -1.31 -7.03 -0.15
CA ILE A 244 -1.50 -8.20 -1.03
C ILE A 244 -2.68 -9.08 -0.60
N ASN A 245 -2.84 -9.29 0.71
CA ASN A 245 -3.98 -10.01 1.28
C ASN A 245 -5.31 -9.32 0.97
N LYS A 246 -5.33 -7.98 1.00
CA LYS A 246 -6.54 -7.19 0.76
C LYS A 246 -6.87 -7.04 -0.72
N LEU A 247 -5.90 -7.14 -1.62
CA LEU A 247 -6.17 -7.29 -3.05
C LEU A 247 -6.88 -8.61 -3.33
N ASN A 248 -6.42 -9.72 -2.74
CA ASN A 248 -7.13 -11.00 -2.81
C ASN A 248 -8.55 -10.91 -2.23
N LYS A 249 -8.72 -10.31 -1.05
CA LYS A 249 -10.04 -10.08 -0.46
C LYS A 249 -10.94 -9.27 -1.38
N ALA A 250 -10.42 -8.21 -2.01
CA ALA A 250 -11.18 -7.36 -2.92
C ALA A 250 -11.75 -8.15 -4.11
N PHE A 251 -10.92 -8.95 -4.79
CA PHE A 251 -11.38 -9.75 -5.93
C PHE A 251 -12.41 -10.80 -5.51
N ASN A 252 -12.19 -11.49 -4.38
CA ASN A 252 -13.14 -12.47 -3.85
C ASN A 252 -14.48 -11.84 -3.41
N GLU A 253 -14.45 -10.65 -2.79
CA GLU A 253 -15.67 -9.93 -2.42
C GLU A 253 -16.45 -9.48 -3.65
N PHE A 254 -15.79 -8.94 -4.68
CA PHE A 254 -16.45 -8.62 -5.96
C PHE A 254 -17.04 -9.88 -6.62
N SER A 255 -16.33 -11.01 -6.61
CA SER A 255 -16.88 -12.28 -7.12
C SER A 255 -18.12 -12.72 -6.35
N LYS A 256 -18.04 -12.73 -5.01
CA LYS A 256 -19.14 -13.12 -4.12
C LYS A 256 -20.41 -12.29 -4.33
N LEU A 257 -20.25 -11.01 -4.66
CA LEU A 257 -21.36 -10.10 -4.97
C LEU A 257 -21.87 -10.25 -6.42
N GLY A 258 -21.21 -11.03 -7.28
CA GLY A 258 -21.53 -11.17 -8.70
C GLY A 258 -21.15 -9.93 -9.51
N LEU A 259 -20.15 -9.18 -9.06
CA LEU A 259 -19.67 -7.96 -9.72
C LEU A 259 -18.56 -8.24 -10.74
N LEU A 260 -17.86 -9.37 -10.67
CA LEU A 260 -16.89 -9.76 -11.70
C LEU A 260 -17.57 -10.48 -12.88
N GLU A 261 -16.98 -10.36 -14.06
CA GLU A 261 -17.38 -11.13 -15.24
C GLU A 261 -17.12 -12.63 -15.06
N ASP A 262 -16.01 -12.97 -14.41
CA ASP A 262 -15.53 -14.34 -14.20
C ASP A 262 -15.04 -14.52 -12.76
N GLU A 263 -15.01 -15.76 -12.29
CA GLU A 263 -14.39 -16.08 -10.99
C GLU A 263 -12.90 -15.70 -10.99
N PRO A 264 -12.40 -15.07 -9.92
CA PRO A 264 -11.03 -14.58 -9.87
C PRO A 264 -10.05 -15.75 -9.73
N ASN A 265 -9.11 -15.86 -10.65
CA ASN A 265 -7.98 -16.79 -10.59
C ASN A 265 -6.63 -16.05 -10.62
N CYS A 266 -6.51 -15.05 -9.76
CA CYS A 266 -5.33 -14.17 -9.71
C CYS A 266 -4.19 -14.82 -8.94
N LYS A 267 -2.99 -14.86 -9.55
CA LYS A 267 -1.73 -15.20 -8.89
C LYS A 267 -1.14 -13.98 -8.20
N PHE A 268 -0.68 -14.14 -6.97
CA PHE A 268 -0.12 -13.06 -6.16
C PHE A 268 1.40 -13.18 -6.04
N TRP A 269 2.09 -12.09 -6.37
CA TRP A 269 3.54 -11.98 -6.40
C TRP A 269 4.02 -10.89 -5.44
N GLY A 270 4.72 -11.30 -4.39
CA GLY A 270 5.26 -10.40 -3.38
C GLY A 270 6.68 -9.93 -3.68
N ALA A 271 6.96 -8.64 -3.47
CA ALA A 271 8.29 -8.07 -3.65
C ALA A 271 8.83 -7.46 -2.35
N GLN A 272 10.09 -7.71 -2.00
CA GLN A 272 10.77 -7.07 -0.86
C GLN A 272 12.18 -6.59 -1.22
N ALA A 273 12.77 -5.73 -0.40
CA ALA A 273 14.19 -5.40 -0.52
C ALA A 273 15.01 -6.51 0.16
N SER A 274 16.14 -6.94 -0.42
CA SER A 274 16.95 -8.03 0.12
C SER A 274 17.51 -7.73 1.52
N GLY A 275 17.70 -6.45 1.85
CA GLY A 275 18.08 -6.01 3.19
C GLY A 275 16.96 -6.08 4.25
N CYS A 276 15.72 -6.40 3.85
CA CYS A 276 14.60 -6.67 4.75
C CYS A 276 13.52 -7.51 4.04
N ASN A 277 13.74 -8.83 3.96
CA ASN A 277 12.95 -9.74 3.13
C ASN A 277 12.27 -10.92 3.87
N PRO A 278 11.74 -10.76 5.10
CA PRO A 278 11.26 -11.88 5.91
C PRO A 278 10.11 -12.69 5.28
N ILE A 279 9.30 -12.09 4.40
CA ILE A 279 8.18 -12.76 3.72
C ILE A 279 8.67 -13.47 2.46
N THR A 280 9.47 -12.82 1.62
CA THR A 280 9.97 -13.46 0.39
C THR A 280 10.99 -14.56 0.69
N ASP A 281 11.77 -14.45 1.77
CA ASP A 281 12.56 -15.56 2.31
C ASP A 281 11.69 -16.76 2.68
N ALA A 282 10.58 -16.55 3.40
CA ALA A 282 9.65 -17.61 3.74
C ALA A 282 9.03 -18.27 2.49
N ILE A 283 8.63 -17.48 1.49
CA ILE A 283 8.14 -17.97 0.20
C ILE A 283 9.19 -18.82 -0.53
N LYS A 284 10.44 -18.33 -0.62
CA LYS A 284 11.55 -19.03 -1.29
C LYS A 284 11.90 -20.35 -0.59
N ARG A 285 11.82 -20.37 0.74
CA ARG A 285 11.97 -21.59 1.56
C ARG A 285 10.74 -22.49 1.56
N LYS A 286 9.62 -22.09 0.92
CA LYS A 286 8.32 -22.78 0.97
C LYS A 286 7.90 -23.09 2.40
N SER A 287 8.08 -22.12 3.29
CA SER A 287 7.83 -22.24 4.71
C SER A 287 6.82 -21.20 5.13
N ASP A 288 5.97 -21.60 6.07
CA ASP A 288 5.03 -20.73 6.76
C ASP A 288 5.69 -19.95 7.92
N LEU A 289 6.92 -20.31 8.30
CA LEU A 289 7.67 -19.64 9.35
C LEU A 289 8.37 -18.38 8.84
N ILE A 290 7.89 -17.24 9.33
CA ILE A 290 8.52 -15.93 9.20
C ILE A 290 9.72 -15.86 10.13
N LYS A 291 10.91 -15.59 9.57
CA LYS A 291 12.13 -15.32 10.34
C LYS A 291 12.32 -13.81 10.44
N PRO A 292 12.21 -13.20 11.64
CA PRO A 292 12.34 -11.76 11.76
C PRO A 292 13.74 -11.27 11.37
N VAL A 293 13.80 -10.15 10.64
CA VAL A 293 15.04 -9.41 10.38
C VAL A 293 15.18 -8.35 11.46
N LYS A 294 16.13 -8.53 12.38
CA LYS A 294 16.30 -7.63 13.54
C LYS A 294 16.77 -6.23 13.16
N GLU A 295 17.67 -6.15 12.19
CA GLU A 295 18.27 -4.90 11.72
C GLU A 295 18.04 -4.74 10.21
N PRO A 296 16.85 -4.27 9.79
CA PRO A 296 16.59 -3.97 8.40
C PRO A 296 17.60 -2.94 7.86
N ASN A 297 18.21 -3.24 6.71
CA ASN A 297 19.18 -2.33 6.08
C ASN A 297 18.91 -2.20 4.58
N THR A 298 18.20 -1.14 4.19
CA THR A 298 17.84 -0.86 2.79
C THR A 298 17.44 0.60 2.60
N ILE A 299 17.63 1.13 1.39
CA ILE A 299 17.07 2.43 0.97
C ILE A 299 15.52 2.44 0.96
N ALA A 300 14.86 1.27 0.87
CA ALA A 300 13.40 1.13 0.91
C ALA A 300 12.83 1.19 2.34
N ARG A 301 13.23 2.20 3.11
CA ARG A 301 12.94 2.35 4.56
C ARG A 301 11.44 2.28 4.89
N SER A 302 10.57 2.77 4.00
CA SER A 302 9.10 2.81 4.23
C SER A 302 8.44 1.43 4.28
N ILE A 303 9.10 0.39 3.75
CA ILE A 303 8.62 -0.98 3.73
C ILE A 303 9.56 -1.96 4.45
N ALA A 304 10.59 -1.47 5.13
CA ALA A 304 11.58 -2.25 5.87
C ALA A 304 11.03 -2.75 7.22
N ILE A 305 10.02 -3.64 7.18
CA ILE A 305 9.41 -4.23 8.37
C ILE A 305 9.99 -5.62 8.60
N GLY A 306 10.89 -5.72 9.60
CA GLY A 306 11.60 -6.96 9.94
C GLY A 306 10.73 -8.07 10.54
N ASN A 307 9.62 -7.71 11.22
CA ASN A 307 8.67 -8.66 11.79
C ASN A 307 7.23 -8.36 11.33
N PRO A 308 6.83 -8.81 10.13
CA PRO A 308 5.57 -8.44 9.50
C PRO A 308 4.37 -9.19 10.11
N ALA A 309 3.42 -8.45 10.69
CA ALA A 309 2.24 -9.04 11.34
C ALA A 309 1.29 -9.81 10.38
N ASP A 310 1.22 -9.44 9.10
CA ASP A 310 0.45 -10.20 8.09
C ASP A 310 1.36 -11.08 7.20
N GLY A 311 2.62 -11.27 7.61
CA GLY A 311 3.64 -11.96 6.81
C GLY A 311 3.32 -13.42 6.52
N TYR A 312 2.86 -14.17 7.54
CA TYR A 312 2.40 -15.55 7.40
C TYR A 312 1.31 -15.66 6.32
N PHE A 313 0.27 -14.84 6.42
CA PHE A 313 -0.86 -14.86 5.48
C PHE A 313 -0.44 -14.44 4.07
N ALA A 314 0.45 -13.45 3.95
CA ALA A 314 0.97 -13.01 2.66
C ALA A 314 1.81 -14.10 1.98
N ALA A 315 2.73 -14.76 2.71
CA ALA A 315 3.54 -15.84 2.19
C ALA A 315 2.66 -17.01 1.71
N ARG A 316 1.68 -17.40 2.53
CA ARG A 316 0.73 -18.45 2.21
C ARG A 316 -0.12 -18.11 0.99
N LEU A 317 -0.66 -16.89 0.90
CA LEU A 317 -1.42 -16.43 -0.26
C LEU A 317 -0.59 -16.54 -1.55
N CYS A 318 0.65 -16.06 -1.54
CA CYS A 318 1.53 -16.15 -2.71
C CYS A 318 1.75 -17.59 -3.17
N LEU A 319 1.92 -18.54 -2.23
CA LEU A 319 2.13 -19.94 -2.54
C LEU A 319 0.84 -20.62 -3.01
N ASP A 320 -0.26 -20.44 -2.28
CA ASP A 320 -1.56 -21.09 -2.52
C ASP A 320 -2.20 -20.60 -3.83
N SER A 321 -1.97 -19.34 -4.23
CA SER A 321 -2.45 -18.82 -5.52
C SER A 321 -1.64 -19.30 -6.73
N GLY A 322 -0.59 -20.12 -6.54
CA GLY A 322 0.35 -20.48 -7.59
C GLY A 322 1.29 -19.33 -8.03
N GLY A 323 1.39 -18.28 -7.21
CA GLY A 323 2.29 -17.15 -7.43
C GLY A 323 3.64 -17.35 -6.72
N GLY A 324 4.12 -16.31 -6.04
CA GLY A 324 5.38 -16.41 -5.29
C GLY A 324 5.90 -15.06 -4.83
N GLY A 325 7.22 -14.93 -4.76
CA GLY A 325 7.85 -13.67 -4.43
C GLY A 325 9.33 -13.65 -4.73
N ASP A 326 9.87 -12.45 -4.78
CA ASP A 326 11.31 -12.21 -4.93
C ASP A 326 11.74 -10.97 -4.15
N ASP A 327 13.03 -10.90 -3.86
CA ASP A 327 13.63 -9.71 -3.26
C ASP A 327 14.75 -9.17 -4.14
N VAL A 328 15.03 -7.89 -3.96
CA VAL A 328 15.93 -7.11 -4.81
C VAL A 328 16.90 -6.26 -3.99
N SER A 329 18.12 -6.10 -4.48
CA SER A 329 19.14 -5.24 -3.87
C SER A 329 18.80 -3.75 -4.02
N ASP A 330 19.46 -2.89 -3.25
CA ASP A 330 19.24 -1.44 -3.32
C ASP A 330 19.59 -0.86 -4.70
N GLU A 331 20.61 -1.42 -5.37
CA GLU A 331 20.96 -1.07 -6.75
C GLU A 331 19.85 -1.48 -7.74
N GLU A 332 19.27 -2.68 -7.56
CA GLU A 332 18.14 -3.14 -8.37
C GLU A 332 16.89 -2.26 -8.13
N ILE A 333 16.66 -1.79 -6.90
CA ILE A 333 15.57 -0.86 -6.56
C ILE A 333 15.70 0.45 -7.34
N VAL A 334 16.89 1.06 -7.32
CA VAL A 334 17.20 2.26 -8.11
C VAL A 334 17.00 1.99 -9.59
N GLY A 335 17.47 0.83 -10.09
CA GLY A 335 17.24 0.38 -11.45
C GLY A 335 15.75 0.26 -11.80
N GLY A 336 14.93 -0.26 -10.87
CA GLY A 336 13.48 -0.37 -11.03
C GLY A 336 12.77 0.99 -11.08
N MET A 337 13.17 1.93 -10.23
CA MET A 337 12.66 3.32 -10.26
C MET A 337 12.94 3.98 -11.61
N ARG A 338 14.18 3.87 -12.08
CA ARG A 338 14.62 4.42 -13.37
C ARG A 338 13.93 3.74 -14.54
N LEU A 339 13.84 2.41 -14.52
CA LEU A 339 13.21 1.64 -15.59
C LEU A 339 11.76 2.10 -15.81
N LEU A 340 10.97 2.26 -14.75
CA LEU A 340 9.59 2.73 -14.87
C LEU A 340 9.52 4.17 -15.37
N ALA A 341 10.40 5.06 -14.90
CA ALA A 341 10.45 6.45 -15.34
C ALA A 341 10.86 6.58 -16.82
N GLU A 342 11.90 5.85 -17.25
CA GLU A 342 12.46 5.91 -18.61
C GLU A 342 11.55 5.23 -19.65
N THR A 343 10.69 4.29 -19.24
CA THR A 343 9.78 3.58 -20.17
C THR A 343 8.38 4.18 -20.20
N GLU A 344 7.82 4.57 -19.06
CA GLU A 344 6.42 5.01 -18.96
C GLU A 344 6.25 6.47 -18.52
N GLY A 345 7.34 7.18 -18.19
CA GLY A 345 7.25 8.53 -17.63
C GLY A 345 6.65 8.57 -16.23
N VAL A 346 6.62 7.42 -15.52
CA VAL A 346 6.06 7.31 -14.17
C VAL A 346 7.20 7.27 -13.15
N PHE A 347 7.35 8.34 -12.38
CA PHE A 347 8.37 8.42 -11.34
C PHE A 347 7.82 7.85 -10.02
N THR A 348 8.45 6.81 -9.46
CA THR A 348 7.99 6.16 -8.22
C THR A 348 9.03 6.20 -7.11
N GLU A 349 8.57 6.07 -5.86
CA GLU A 349 9.45 5.92 -4.69
C GLU A 349 10.16 4.56 -4.68
N THR A 350 11.10 4.36 -3.75
CA THR A 350 11.85 3.11 -3.60
C THR A 350 10.97 1.86 -3.48
N ALA A 351 9.79 1.93 -2.85
CA ALA A 351 8.84 0.81 -2.79
C ALA A 351 8.27 0.41 -4.17
N GLY A 352 8.05 1.40 -5.07
CA GLY A 352 7.71 1.11 -6.45
C GLY A 352 8.89 0.53 -7.22
N GLY A 353 10.11 1.01 -6.96
CA GLY A 353 11.36 0.42 -7.44
C GLY A 353 11.47 -1.07 -7.13
N VAL A 354 11.19 -1.45 -5.88
CA VAL A 354 11.13 -2.86 -5.43
C VAL A 354 10.15 -3.68 -6.27
N THR A 355 8.94 -3.15 -6.51
CA THR A 355 7.91 -3.84 -7.29
C THR A 355 8.35 -4.07 -8.73
N VAL A 356 8.89 -3.05 -9.39
CA VAL A 356 9.32 -3.11 -10.79
C VAL A 356 10.53 -4.02 -10.96
N ALA A 357 11.51 -3.93 -10.06
CA ALA A 357 12.71 -4.75 -10.11
C ALA A 357 12.39 -6.24 -9.84
N ALA A 358 11.51 -6.54 -8.88
CA ALA A 358 11.07 -7.91 -8.64
C ALA A 358 10.28 -8.45 -9.84
N PHE A 359 9.39 -7.65 -10.44
CA PHE A 359 8.69 -8.04 -11.66
C PHE A 359 9.67 -8.36 -12.80
N LYS A 360 10.70 -7.53 -13.01
CA LYS A 360 11.75 -7.79 -13.99
C LYS A 360 12.38 -9.17 -13.79
N LYS A 361 12.79 -9.53 -12.57
CA LYS A 361 13.36 -10.86 -12.26
C LYS A 361 12.37 -12.00 -12.53
N LEU A 362 11.11 -11.82 -12.14
CA LEU A 362 10.04 -12.80 -12.37
C LEU A 362 9.76 -13.01 -13.86
N ALA A 363 9.76 -11.93 -14.64
CA ALA A 363 9.60 -11.93 -16.08
C ALA A 363 10.78 -12.60 -16.80
N GLU A 364 12.01 -12.23 -16.46
CA GLU A 364 13.24 -12.81 -17.02
C GLU A 364 13.38 -14.31 -16.69
N ALA A 365 12.90 -14.72 -15.51
CA ALA A 365 12.85 -16.14 -15.11
C ALA A 365 11.68 -16.92 -15.73
N GLY A 366 10.82 -16.29 -16.54
CA GLY A 366 9.65 -16.92 -17.15
C GLY A 366 8.59 -17.39 -16.15
N ARG A 367 8.57 -16.83 -14.93
CA ARG A 367 7.64 -17.21 -13.85
C ARG A 367 6.26 -16.58 -14.03
N ILE A 368 6.20 -15.42 -14.69
CA ILE A 368 4.96 -14.77 -15.11
C ILE A 368 4.87 -14.87 -16.63
N ASN A 369 3.76 -15.38 -17.15
CA ASN A 369 3.58 -15.54 -18.58
C ASN A 369 3.25 -14.19 -19.24
N LYS A 370 3.85 -13.91 -20.40
CA LYS A 370 3.68 -12.66 -21.15
C LYS A 370 2.26 -12.43 -21.71
N ASP A 371 1.50 -13.51 -21.90
CA ASP A 371 0.14 -13.46 -22.44
C ASP A 371 -0.93 -13.20 -21.35
N GLU A 372 -0.52 -13.34 -20.08
CA GLU A 372 -1.33 -13.10 -18.88
C GLU A 372 -1.40 -11.59 -18.56
N THR A 373 -2.57 -11.15 -18.12
CA THR A 373 -2.81 -9.79 -17.64
C THR A 373 -2.13 -9.56 -16.31
N THR A 374 -1.11 -8.70 -16.28
CA THR A 374 -0.29 -8.45 -15.09
C THR A 374 -0.43 -7.01 -14.62
N VAL A 375 -0.69 -6.81 -13.34
CA VAL A 375 -0.78 -5.48 -12.70
C VAL A 375 0.35 -5.29 -11.69
N LEU A 376 1.16 -4.24 -11.89
CA LEU A 376 2.16 -3.77 -10.94
C LEU A 376 1.52 -2.71 -10.03
N CYS A 377 1.45 -2.98 -8.72
CA CYS A 377 0.90 -2.05 -7.75
C CYS A 377 2.00 -1.11 -7.22
N ILE A 378 1.98 0.14 -7.67
CA ILE A 378 2.99 1.15 -7.35
C ILE A 378 2.42 2.09 -6.29
N THR A 379 2.98 2.06 -5.07
CA THR A 379 2.31 2.59 -3.87
C THR A 379 2.58 4.05 -3.55
N GLY A 380 3.57 4.69 -4.16
CA GLY A 380 3.95 6.05 -3.78
C GLY A 380 4.80 6.79 -4.80
N GLN A 381 4.91 8.09 -4.54
CA GLN A 381 5.47 9.08 -5.46
C GLN A 381 6.99 9.23 -5.34
N GLY A 382 7.70 9.30 -6.48
CA GLY A 382 9.16 9.35 -6.50
C GLY A 382 9.80 10.54 -5.79
N LEU A 383 9.11 11.68 -5.74
CA LEU A 383 9.57 12.89 -5.03
C LEU A 383 9.77 12.67 -3.51
N LYS A 384 9.23 11.57 -2.95
CA LYS A 384 9.36 11.26 -1.52
C LYS A 384 10.66 10.59 -1.13
N THR A 385 11.37 10.00 -2.09
CA THR A 385 12.62 9.27 -1.85
C THR A 385 13.68 9.68 -2.87
N MET A 386 13.79 10.98 -3.14
CA MET A 386 14.81 11.51 -4.07
C MET A 386 16.23 11.31 -3.53
N ASP A 387 16.39 11.19 -2.22
CA ASP A 387 17.66 10.84 -1.56
C ASP A 387 18.28 9.57 -2.14
N ALA A 388 17.46 8.58 -2.49
CA ALA A 388 17.91 7.33 -3.14
C ALA A 388 18.51 7.53 -4.55
N LEU A 389 18.33 8.70 -5.17
CA LEU A 389 18.83 9.02 -6.51
C LEU A 389 19.89 10.13 -6.53
N MET A 390 20.19 10.73 -5.37
CA MET A 390 21.08 11.88 -5.26
C MET A 390 22.56 11.51 -5.11
N GLU A 391 22.87 10.22 -4.88
CA GLU A 391 24.25 9.79 -4.77
C GLU A 391 25.01 9.95 -6.11
N PRO A 392 26.25 10.48 -6.09
CA PRO A 392 27.07 10.62 -7.29
C PRO A 392 27.19 9.29 -8.06
N GLY A 393 26.92 9.33 -9.36
CA GLY A 393 26.98 8.16 -10.24
C GLY A 393 25.67 7.37 -10.39
N VAL A 394 24.63 7.64 -9.57
CA VAL A 394 23.31 7.00 -9.73
C VAL A 394 22.57 7.51 -10.97
N LEU A 395 22.59 8.83 -11.18
CA LEU A 395 22.06 9.51 -12.36
C LEU A 395 23.20 10.10 -13.21
N PRO A 396 23.04 10.20 -14.54
CA PRO A 396 24.05 10.83 -15.39
C PRO A 396 24.22 12.31 -15.02
N GLU A 397 25.46 12.80 -15.03
CA GLU A 397 25.73 14.22 -14.84
C GLU A 397 25.19 15.04 -16.01
N ALA A 398 24.61 16.21 -15.71
CA ALA A 398 24.14 17.13 -16.73
C ALA A 398 25.33 17.83 -17.40
N PRO A 399 25.51 17.70 -18.73
CA PRO A 399 26.62 18.37 -19.41
C PRO A 399 26.43 19.89 -19.38
N VAL A 400 27.49 20.62 -19.06
CA VAL A 400 27.51 22.09 -19.10
C VAL A 400 28.06 22.54 -20.44
N ILE A 401 27.20 23.15 -21.26
CA ILE A 401 27.59 23.69 -22.57
C ILE A 401 27.48 25.20 -22.62
N LYS A 402 28.21 25.83 -23.55
CA LYS A 402 28.00 27.23 -23.91
C LYS A 402 26.60 27.39 -24.56
N PRO A 403 25.97 28.57 -24.48
CA PRO A 403 24.67 28.82 -25.10
C PRO A 403 24.79 29.01 -26.63
N THR A 404 25.37 28.02 -27.33
CA THR A 404 25.58 28.05 -28.77
C THR A 404 25.11 26.75 -29.41
N LEU A 405 24.64 26.84 -30.66
CA LEU A 405 24.23 25.65 -31.42
C LEU A 405 25.37 24.66 -31.64
N SER A 406 26.61 25.15 -31.78
CA SER A 406 27.79 24.28 -31.92
C SER A 406 27.99 23.44 -30.67
N ALA A 407 28.00 24.06 -29.48
CA ALA A 407 28.21 23.34 -28.23
C ALA A 407 27.08 22.33 -27.95
N PHE A 408 25.85 22.60 -28.42
CA PHE A 408 24.77 21.62 -28.38
C PHE A 408 25.00 20.45 -29.35
N LYS A 409 25.41 20.73 -30.60
CA LYS A 409 25.73 19.69 -31.59
C LYS A 409 26.86 18.77 -31.13
N ASP A 410 27.85 19.32 -30.41
CA ASP A 410 28.97 18.56 -29.86
C ASP A 410 28.55 17.49 -28.83
N LEU A 411 27.33 17.57 -28.28
CA LEU A 411 26.77 16.55 -27.38
C LEU A 411 26.37 15.25 -28.10
N ASN A 412 26.16 15.26 -29.42
CA ASN A 412 25.74 14.11 -30.22
C ASN A 412 24.48 13.37 -29.70
N ILE A 413 23.52 14.12 -29.15
CA ILE A 413 22.26 13.58 -28.60
C ILE A 413 21.04 13.72 -29.53
N ALA A 414 21.22 14.25 -30.74
CA ALA A 414 20.17 14.49 -31.73
C ALA A 414 20.63 14.08 -33.14
#